data_AF-A0AAP5JZ00-F1
#
_entry.id   AF-A0AAP5JZ00-F1
#
_cell.length_a   1.000
_cell.length_b   1.000
_cell.length_c   1.000
_cell.angle_alpha   90.00
_cell.angle_beta   90.00
_cell.angle_gamma   90.00
#
_symmetry.space_group_name_H-M   'P 1'
#
loop_
_entity.id
_entity.type
_entity.pdbx_description
1 polymer ?
#
loop_
_entity_poly.entity_id
_entity_poly.type
_entity_poly.pdbx_seq_one_letter_code
_entity_poly.pdbx_strand_id
1 'polypeptide(L)'
;MSTEINVLFKSMQRDDKKEVLKFELKGNEDSSSAQKLVEMAGTIVIFNLPGLTEEISAEFMNIQRDSKKTVMKLALKGDSEEEAIELYKRAGRNVLLMLKPSQMSIEEYYEEDEGLEYTVKADGTVEVDQDQDQVTIEDVENSNEQTKDTDDELPF
;
A
#
# COMPACT_ATOMS: atom_id res chain seq x y z
N MET A 1 8.31 10.97 9.39
CA MET A 1 9.78 11.10 9.36
C MET A 1 10.32 10.07 8.37
N SER A 2 11.17 10.46 7.42
CA SER A 2 11.87 9.54 6.51
C SER A 2 13.23 9.16 7.10
N THR A 3 13.69 7.95 6.80
CA THR A 3 14.98 7.40 7.23
C THR A 3 15.76 7.01 5.97
N GLU A 4 16.95 7.57 5.80
CA GLU A 4 17.81 7.31 4.64
C GLU A 4 18.94 6.37 5.06
N ILE A 5 19.09 5.25 4.36
CA ILE A 5 20.04 4.19 4.69
C ILE A 5 20.77 3.68 3.46
N ASN A 6 22.07 3.42 3.61
CA ASN A 6 22.87 2.85 2.54
C ASN A 6 22.74 1.33 2.57
N VAL A 7 22.20 0.77 1.49
CA VAL A 7 21.92 -0.66 1.42
C VAL A 7 22.46 -1.26 0.12
N LEU A 8 22.85 -2.52 0.17
CA LEU A 8 23.08 -3.35 -0.99
C LEU A 8 21.75 -4.05 -1.32
N PHE A 9 21.17 -3.72 -2.46
CA PHE A 9 20.03 -4.46 -2.97
C PHE A 9 20.53 -5.81 -3.49
N LYS A 10 20.28 -6.90 -2.76
CA LYS A 10 20.87 -8.21 -3.09
C LYS A 10 20.13 -8.91 -4.21
N SER A 11 18.82 -9.05 -4.06
CA SER A 11 18.01 -9.85 -4.95
C SER A 11 16.53 -9.54 -4.74
N MET A 12 15.75 -9.81 -5.77
CA MET A 12 14.30 -9.83 -5.74
C MET A 12 13.83 -11.23 -6.10
N GLN A 13 12.75 -11.69 -5.48
CA GLN A 13 12.19 -13.02 -5.69
C GLN A 13 10.68 -12.93 -5.80
N ARG A 14 10.14 -13.38 -6.93
CA ARG A 14 8.70 -13.58 -7.10
C ARG A 14 8.26 -14.73 -6.23
N ASP A 15 7.31 -14.45 -5.36
CA ASP A 15 6.55 -15.40 -4.55
C ASP A 15 5.09 -15.31 -5.01
N ASP A 16 4.30 -16.39 -4.88
CA ASP A 16 3.05 -16.62 -5.63
C ASP A 16 2.13 -15.38 -5.83
N LYS A 17 2.06 -14.46 -4.83
CA LYS A 17 1.26 -13.23 -4.87
C LYS A 17 2.03 -11.93 -4.59
N LYS A 18 3.34 -12.00 -4.38
CA LYS A 18 4.14 -10.86 -3.91
C LYS A 18 5.59 -10.95 -4.33
N GLU A 19 6.21 -9.78 -4.47
CA GLU A 19 7.61 -9.66 -4.85
C GLU A 19 8.47 -9.35 -3.62
N VAL A 20 9.34 -10.29 -3.23
CA VAL A 20 10.18 -10.16 -2.04
C VAL A 20 11.54 -9.56 -2.39
N LEU A 21 11.75 -8.32 -1.95
CA LEU A 21 13.00 -7.59 -2.05
C LEU A 21 13.91 -7.89 -0.85
N LYS A 22 15.19 -8.19 -1.10
CA LYS A 22 16.20 -8.42 -0.05
C LYS A 22 17.28 -7.34 -0.08
N PHE A 23 17.40 -6.58 1.00
CA PHE A 23 18.41 -5.53 1.18
C PHE A 23 19.38 -5.90 2.29
N GLU A 24 20.67 -5.62 2.12
CA GLU A 24 21.70 -5.77 3.15
C GLU A 24 22.25 -4.39 3.52
N LEU A 25 22.19 -4.01 4.80
CA LEU A 25 22.72 -2.72 5.23
C LEU A 25 24.24 -2.65 4.99
N LYS A 26 24.69 -1.53 4.43
CA LYS A 26 26.10 -1.25 4.15
C LYS A 26 26.55 -0.05 4.99
N GLY A 27 27.22 -0.36 6.09
CA GLY A 27 27.80 0.64 6.98
C GLY A 27 27.56 0.29 8.44
N ASN A 28 28.37 0.86 9.32
CA ASN A 28 28.13 0.86 10.75
C ASN A 28 27.04 1.90 11.02
N GLU A 29 25.79 1.60 10.65
CA GLU A 29 24.68 2.48 10.99
C GLU A 29 24.56 2.55 12.51
N ASP A 30 24.57 3.77 13.02
CA ASP A 30 24.42 4.04 14.44
C ASP A 30 23.19 3.30 14.96
N SER A 31 23.30 2.76 16.19
CA SER A 31 22.28 1.92 16.81
C SER A 31 20.85 2.48 16.75
N SER A 32 20.70 3.80 16.59
CA SER A 32 19.42 4.49 16.43
C SER A 32 18.71 4.21 15.10
N SER A 33 19.41 4.19 13.97
CA SER A 33 18.80 3.87 12.67
C SER A 33 18.35 2.40 12.63
N ALA A 34 19.18 1.51 13.18
CA ALA A 34 18.84 0.11 13.33
C ALA A 34 17.61 -0.12 14.23
N GLN A 35 17.46 0.64 15.32
CA GLN A 35 16.28 0.59 16.19
C GLN A 35 15.01 1.01 15.45
N LYS A 36 15.05 2.12 14.70
CA LYS A 36 13.90 2.57 13.89
C LYS A 36 13.48 1.53 12.85
N LEU A 37 14.44 0.86 12.22
CA LEU A 37 14.13 -0.20 11.26
C LEU A 37 13.50 -1.44 11.91
N VAL A 38 13.87 -1.74 13.16
CA VAL A 38 13.22 -2.80 13.95
C VAL A 38 11.80 -2.41 14.32
N GLU A 39 11.54 -1.15 14.66
CA GLU A 39 10.19 -0.64 14.95
C GLU A 39 9.27 -0.66 13.72
N MET A 40 9.82 -0.48 12.52
CA MET A 40 9.06 -0.55 11.26
C MET A 40 8.80 -1.99 10.78
N ALA A 41 9.49 -3.00 11.34
CA ALA A 41 9.27 -4.38 10.94
C ALA A 41 7.87 -4.84 11.35
N GLY A 42 7.15 -5.48 10.42
CA GLY A 42 5.75 -5.87 10.56
C GLY A 42 4.74 -4.79 10.19
N THR A 43 5.19 -3.63 9.67
CA THR A 43 4.32 -2.54 9.20
C THR A 43 4.48 -2.31 7.69
N ILE A 44 3.56 -1.53 7.13
CA ILE A 44 3.68 -1.05 5.75
C ILE A 44 4.60 0.15 5.73
N VAL A 45 5.52 0.16 4.77
CA VAL A 45 6.44 1.27 4.53
C VAL A 45 6.33 1.76 3.11
N ILE A 46 6.54 3.06 2.97
CA ILE A 46 6.69 3.73 1.69
C ILE A 46 8.18 3.95 1.50
N PHE A 47 8.74 3.50 0.39
CA PHE A 47 10.16 3.65 0.11
C PHE A 47 10.44 4.19 -1.29
N ASN A 48 11.59 4.84 -1.43
CA ASN A 48 12.07 5.36 -2.70
C ASN A 48 13.56 5.04 -2.88
N LEU A 49 13.96 4.76 -4.13
CA LEU A 49 15.35 4.61 -4.53
C LEU A 49 15.71 5.68 -5.57
N PRO A 50 16.96 6.17 -5.57
CA PRO A 50 17.45 7.12 -6.57
C PRO A 50 17.17 6.66 -8.01
N GLY A 51 16.41 7.48 -8.72
CA GLY A 51 16.03 7.25 -10.11
C GLY A 51 14.72 6.50 -10.32
N LEU A 52 13.95 6.23 -9.26
CA LEU A 52 12.51 5.98 -9.36
C LEU A 52 11.76 7.32 -9.32
N THR A 53 10.73 7.46 -10.14
CA THR A 53 9.91 8.67 -10.21
C THR A 53 8.90 8.75 -9.06
N GLU A 54 8.47 7.58 -8.56
CA GLU A 54 7.38 7.45 -7.58
C GLU A 54 7.85 6.70 -6.33
N GLU A 55 7.13 6.92 -5.22
CA GLU A 55 7.34 6.19 -3.98
C GLU A 55 6.55 4.88 -4.01
N ILE A 56 7.15 3.79 -3.55
CA ILE A 56 6.58 2.45 -3.62
C ILE A 56 6.15 2.01 -2.22
N SER A 57 4.93 1.51 -2.10
CA SER A 57 4.42 0.92 -0.87
C SER A 57 4.77 -0.57 -0.79
N ALA A 58 5.28 -1.01 0.35
CA ALA A 58 5.64 -2.41 0.59
C ALA A 58 5.49 -2.81 2.06
N GLU A 59 5.22 -4.08 2.30
CA GLU A 59 5.24 -4.68 3.64
C GLU A 59 6.69 -4.89 4.10
N PHE A 60 7.06 -4.31 5.25
CA PHE A 60 8.32 -4.60 5.92
C PHE A 60 8.22 -5.93 6.68
N MET A 61 8.41 -7.05 5.97
CA MET A 61 8.26 -8.39 6.56
C MET A 61 9.16 -8.65 7.77
N ASN A 62 10.48 -8.41 7.65
CA ASN A 62 11.40 -8.56 8.77
C ASN A 62 12.77 -7.91 8.55
N ILE A 63 13.47 -7.72 9.66
CA ILE A 63 14.89 -7.40 9.72
C ILE A 63 15.64 -8.48 10.50
N GLN A 64 16.69 -9.03 9.88
CA GLN A 64 17.55 -10.05 10.47
C GLN A 64 18.92 -9.45 10.74
N ARG A 65 19.26 -9.31 12.01
CA ARG A 65 20.59 -8.85 12.45
C ARG A 65 21.47 -10.06 12.77
N ASP A 66 22.44 -10.32 11.92
CA ASP A 66 23.51 -11.30 12.15
C ASP A 66 24.77 -10.57 12.68
N SER A 67 25.71 -11.31 13.25
CA SER A 67 26.98 -10.79 13.78
C SER A 67 27.84 -10.08 12.72
N LYS A 68 27.55 -10.29 11.43
CA LYS A 68 28.33 -9.77 10.30
C LYS A 68 27.56 -8.80 9.40
N LYS A 69 26.22 -8.84 9.41
CA LYS A 69 25.38 -8.09 8.47
C LYS A 69 23.95 -8.01 8.97
N THR A 70 23.26 -6.95 8.56
CA THR A 70 21.81 -6.81 8.77
C THR A 70 21.11 -6.93 7.44
N VAL A 71 20.11 -7.81 7.35
CA VAL A 71 19.34 -8.07 6.13
C VAL A 71 17.89 -7.70 6.37
N MET A 72 17.32 -6.86 5.50
CA MET A 72 15.91 -6.49 5.51
C MET A 72 15.19 -7.18 4.36
N LYS A 73 13.93 -7.55 4.61
CA LYS A 73 13.02 -8.09 3.59
C LYS A 73 11.78 -7.22 3.49
N LEU A 74 11.52 -6.74 2.28
CA LEU A 74 10.31 -5.99 1.92
C LEU A 74 9.50 -6.84 0.94
N ALA A 75 8.18 -6.83 1.04
CA ALA A 75 7.29 -7.49 0.08
C ALA A 75 6.42 -6.45 -0.62
N LEU A 76 6.52 -6.38 -1.94
CA LEU A 76 5.58 -5.64 -2.78
C LEU A 76 4.34 -6.50 -3.05
N LYS A 77 3.18 -5.87 -3.03
CA LYS A 77 1.94 -6.43 -3.57
C LYS A 77 2.12 -6.68 -5.07
N GLY A 78 1.55 -7.79 -5.56
CA GLY A 78 1.75 -8.27 -6.94
C GLY A 78 1.06 -7.45 -8.03
N ASP A 79 0.29 -6.42 -7.66
CA ASP A 79 -0.32 -5.44 -8.57
C ASP A 79 0.69 -4.38 -9.05
N SER A 80 1.81 -4.21 -8.34
CA SER A 80 2.89 -3.26 -8.67
C SER A 80 3.93 -3.85 -9.64
N GLU A 81 3.47 -4.50 -10.73
CA GLU A 81 4.37 -5.21 -11.67
C GLU A 81 5.32 -4.26 -12.42
N GLU A 82 4.89 -3.03 -12.75
CA GLU A 82 5.72 -2.06 -13.45
C GLU A 82 6.88 -1.55 -12.59
N GLU A 83 6.60 -1.19 -11.33
CA GLU A 83 7.62 -0.75 -10.39
C GLU A 83 8.55 -1.90 -10.02
N ALA A 84 8.02 -3.12 -9.91
CA ALA A 84 8.79 -4.33 -9.68
C ALA A 84 9.85 -4.57 -10.78
N ILE A 85 9.50 -4.35 -12.05
CA ILE A 85 10.44 -4.49 -13.18
C ILE A 85 11.56 -3.45 -13.09
N GLU A 86 11.25 -2.21 -12.71
CA GLU A 86 12.26 -1.16 -12.53
C GLU A 86 13.21 -1.46 -11.37
N LEU A 87 12.67 -1.95 -10.26
CA LEU A 87 13.44 -2.40 -9.11
C LEU A 87 14.39 -3.54 -9.50
N TYR A 88 13.90 -4.53 -10.25
CA TYR A 88 14.71 -5.67 -10.67
C TYR A 88 16.00 -5.26 -11.40
N LYS A 89 15.93 -4.23 -12.27
CA LYS A 89 17.11 -3.69 -13.00
C LYS A 89 18.19 -3.14 -12.07
N ARG A 90 17.86 -2.82 -10.82
CA ARG A 90 18.76 -2.23 -9.82
C ARG A 90 19.27 -3.25 -8.80
N ALA A 91 18.81 -4.49 -8.85
CA ALA A 91 19.33 -5.55 -8.01
C ALA A 91 20.84 -5.77 -8.25
N GLY A 92 21.57 -6.12 -7.19
CA GLY A 92 23.02 -6.32 -7.18
C GLY A 92 23.85 -5.05 -6.97
N ARG A 93 23.24 -3.88 -6.76
CA ARG A 93 23.93 -2.59 -6.60
C ARG A 93 23.73 -1.99 -5.22
N ASN A 94 24.69 -1.16 -4.80
CA ASN A 94 24.51 -0.30 -3.63
C ASN A 94 23.56 0.84 -4.01
N VAL A 95 22.55 1.06 -3.19
CA VAL A 95 21.52 2.08 -3.37
C VAL A 95 21.30 2.81 -2.05
N LEU A 96 20.99 4.10 -2.14
CA LEU A 96 20.46 4.84 -1.01
C LEU A 96 18.96 4.52 -0.94
N LEU A 97 18.50 3.97 0.17
CA LEU A 97 17.11 3.61 0.37
C LEU A 97 16.49 4.61 1.34
N MET A 98 15.47 5.33 0.87
CA MET A 98 14.67 6.21 1.72
C MET A 98 13.43 5.43 2.17
N LEU A 99 13.22 5.30 3.48
CA LEU A 99 12.09 4.60 4.08
C LEU A 99 11.24 5.53 4.93
N LYS A 100 9.91 5.40 4.84
CA LYS A 100 8.94 6.11 5.66
C LYS A 100 7.86 5.12 6.12
N PRO A 101 7.41 5.17 7.39
CA PRO A 101 6.27 4.38 7.82
C PRO A 101 4.99 4.85 7.11
N SER A 102 4.21 3.92 6.57
CA SER A 102 2.87 4.22 6.09
C SER A 102 1.92 4.47 7.26
N GLN A 103 0.87 5.26 7.03
CA GLN A 103 -0.26 5.33 7.98
C GLN A 103 -1.30 4.23 7.72
N MET A 104 -1.18 3.52 6.60
CA MET A 104 -2.00 2.39 6.21
C MET A 104 -1.68 1.17 7.07
N SER A 105 -2.72 0.44 7.49
CA SER A 105 -2.53 -0.84 8.17
C SER A 105 -2.14 -1.94 7.18
N ILE A 106 -1.68 -3.08 7.69
CA ILE A 106 -1.34 -4.22 6.82
C ILE A 106 -2.60 -4.85 6.23
N GLU A 107 -3.70 -4.87 6.98
CA GLU A 107 -5.00 -5.34 6.51
C GLU A 107 -5.48 -4.48 5.33
N GLU A 108 -5.50 -3.16 5.51
CA GLU A 108 -5.92 -2.18 4.50
C GLU A 108 -5.04 -2.27 3.23
N TYR A 109 -3.72 -2.49 3.38
CA TYR A 109 -2.81 -2.62 2.23
C TYR A 109 -3.11 -3.80 1.31
N TYR A 110 -3.62 -4.90 1.87
CA TYR A 110 -3.96 -6.10 1.11
C TYR A 110 -5.42 -6.13 0.64
N GLU A 111 -6.27 -5.23 1.16
CA GLU A 111 -7.62 -5.02 0.64
C GLU A 111 -7.57 -4.39 -0.77
N GLU A 112 -8.65 -4.57 -1.52
CA GLU A 112 -8.87 -3.82 -2.76
C GLU A 112 -9.33 -2.41 -2.37
N ASP A 113 -8.98 -1.39 -3.16
CA ASP A 113 -9.37 -0.01 -2.87
C ASP A 113 -10.90 0.09 -2.78
N GLU A 114 -11.43 0.24 -1.56
CA GLU A 114 -12.85 0.45 -1.33
C GLU A 114 -13.19 1.93 -1.57
N GLY A 115 -13.79 2.24 -2.73
CA GLY A 115 -14.30 3.57 -3.04
C GLY A 115 -14.81 3.69 -4.48
N LEU A 116 -15.73 4.62 -4.73
CA LEU A 116 -16.07 5.00 -6.11
C LEU A 116 -15.01 5.98 -6.62
N GLU A 117 -14.40 5.64 -7.75
CA GLU A 117 -13.57 6.59 -8.49
C GLU A 117 -14.41 7.81 -8.91
N TYR A 118 -13.86 9.00 -8.69
CA TYR A 118 -14.49 10.25 -9.11
C TYR A 118 -13.46 11.21 -9.69
N THR A 119 -13.86 11.93 -10.73
CA THR A 119 -13.05 12.97 -11.37
C THR A 119 -13.56 14.34 -10.95
N VAL A 120 -12.67 15.17 -10.39
CA VAL A 120 -12.98 16.58 -10.11
C VAL A 120 -12.65 17.42 -11.34
N LYS A 121 -13.65 18.09 -11.89
CA LYS A 121 -13.47 19.03 -12.99
C LYS A 121 -12.94 20.37 -12.51
N ALA A 122 -12.37 21.14 -13.44
CA ALA A 122 -11.85 22.49 -13.17
C ALA A 122 -12.92 23.51 -12.73
N ASP A 123 -14.20 23.21 -12.95
CA ASP A 123 -15.34 24.00 -12.49
C ASP A 123 -15.78 23.64 -11.05
N GLY A 124 -15.09 22.69 -10.41
CA GLY A 124 -15.40 22.22 -9.06
C GLY A 124 -16.53 21.20 -9.00
N THR A 125 -17.06 20.75 -10.14
CA THR A 125 -18.02 19.65 -10.20
C THR A 125 -17.30 18.29 -10.11
N VAL A 126 -18.01 17.30 -9.58
CA VAL A 126 -17.52 15.93 -9.41
C VAL A 126 -18.29 15.03 -10.36
N GLU A 127 -17.58 14.31 -11.23
CA GLU A 127 -18.13 13.21 -12.01
C GLU A 127 -17.76 11.89 -11.36
N VAL A 128 -18.76 11.06 -11.13
CA VAL A 128 -18.61 9.68 -10.66
C VAL A 128 -19.05 8.80 -11.81
N ASP A 129 -18.29 7.75 -12.15
CA ASP A 129 -18.69 6.82 -13.21
C ASP A 129 -20.01 6.12 -12.80
N GLN A 130 -21.07 6.37 -13.58
CA GLN A 130 -22.45 5.98 -13.26
C GLN A 130 -22.72 4.47 -13.39
N ASP A 131 -21.74 3.70 -13.84
CA ASP A 131 -21.90 2.28 -14.18
C ASP A 131 -21.92 1.35 -12.95
N GLN A 132 -21.68 1.86 -11.73
CA GLN A 132 -21.77 1.08 -10.48
C GLN A 132 -22.92 1.57 -9.59
N ASP A 133 -24.06 0.87 -9.67
CA ASP A 133 -25.11 0.78 -8.65
C ASP A 133 -25.66 2.10 -8.06
N GLN A 134 -25.58 3.22 -8.80
CA GLN A 134 -26.19 4.47 -8.37
C GLN A 134 -27.66 4.50 -8.76
N VAL A 135 -28.56 4.38 -7.79
CA VAL A 135 -29.99 4.65 -8.01
C VAL A 135 -30.20 6.13 -8.26
N THR A 136 -30.83 6.46 -9.38
CA THR A 136 -31.23 7.83 -9.66
C THR A 136 -32.46 8.18 -8.82
N ILE A 137 -32.69 9.48 -8.59
CA ILE A 137 -33.92 9.95 -7.91
C ILE A 137 -35.19 9.43 -8.63
N GLU A 138 -35.11 9.21 -9.93
CA GLU A 138 -36.19 8.70 -10.78
C GLU A 138 -36.47 7.21 -10.52
N ASP A 139 -35.46 6.42 -10.13
CA ASP A 139 -35.63 5.01 -9.76
C ASP A 139 -36.33 4.81 -8.41
N VAL A 140 -36.22 5.79 -7.51
CA VAL A 140 -36.85 5.75 -6.18
C VAL A 140 -38.36 5.98 -6.26
N GLU A 141 -38.84 6.79 -7.22
CA GLU A 141 -40.27 7.08 -7.38
C GLU A 141 -41.10 5.89 -7.89
N ASN A 142 -40.48 4.88 -8.52
CA ASN A 142 -41.17 3.67 -9.00
C ASN A 142 -41.32 2.56 -7.95
N SER A 143 -40.78 2.71 -6.73
CA SER A 143 -40.83 1.68 -5.69
C SER A 143 -42.03 1.78 -4.75
N ASN A 144 -43.01 2.65 -5.04
CA ASN A 144 -44.13 2.92 -4.14
C ASN A 144 -45.51 2.61 -4.75
N GLU A 145 -45.76 1.37 -5.17
CA GLU A 145 -47.12 0.84 -5.40
C GLU A 145 -47.26 -0.61 -4.90
N GLN A 146 -47.21 -0.81 -3.58
CA GLN A 146 -47.94 -1.91 -2.95
C GLN A 146 -48.25 -1.65 -1.47
N THR A 147 -49.08 -0.63 -1.20
CA THR A 147 -49.84 -0.57 0.06
C THR A 147 -50.92 -1.66 0.03
N LYS A 148 -50.66 -2.81 0.64
CA LYS A 148 -51.74 -3.68 1.12
C LYS A 148 -52.09 -3.25 2.54
N ASP A 149 -53.27 -2.65 2.67
CA ASP A 149 -53.99 -2.51 3.93
C ASP A 149 -54.06 -3.87 4.65
N THR A 150 -53.47 -3.93 5.83
CA THR A 150 -53.98 -4.76 6.91
C THR A 150 -53.95 -3.93 8.18
N ASP A 151 -55.15 -3.60 8.65
CA ASP A 151 -55.46 -3.11 9.99
C ASP A 151 -54.63 -3.86 11.05
N ASP A 152 -53.81 -3.14 11.81
CA ASP A 152 -53.36 -3.64 13.11
C ASP A 152 -53.40 -2.50 14.14
N GLU A 153 -54.31 -2.71 15.08
CA GLU A 153 -54.76 -1.85 16.17
C GLU A 153 -53.60 -1.64 17.16
N LEU A 154 -53.20 -0.38 17.41
CA LEU A 154 -52.21 -0.07 18.45
C LEU A 154 -52.83 -0.27 19.85
N PRO A 155 -52.26 -1.10 20.73
CA PRO A 155 -52.70 -1.15 22.12
C PRO A 155 -52.13 0.05 22.89
N PHE A 156 -53.01 0.72 23.64
CA PHE A 156 -52.66 1.73 24.66
C PHE A 156 -51.95 1.11 25.86
#